data_AF-A0A7X9HMH9-F1
#
_entry.id   AF-A0A7X9HMH9-F1
#
_cell.length_a   1.000
_cell.length_b   1.000
_cell.length_c   1.000
_cell.angle_alpha   90.00
_cell.angle_beta   90.00
_cell.angle_gamma   90.00
#
_symmetry.space_group_name_H-M   'P 1'
#
loop_
_entity.id
_entity.type
_entity.pdbx_description
1 polymer ?
#
loop_
_entity_poly.entity_id
_entity_poly.type
_entity_poly.pdbx_seq_one_letter_code
_entity_poly.pdbx_strand_id
1 'polypeptide(L)'
;MSRLASRILLFGLALAATAPARAGRPWEVNRSPPALELVDPTAGTPVEEEVACREVLDRGREYLRQGRYDKARQELTEAVVRCPTHLEARLLRARATLVIGFLAWRRDLVEECAGDVALARSLDPENREALDLHSLLDGLLRRMAPTSP
;
A
#
# COMPACT_ATOMS: atom_id res chain seq x y z
N MET A 1 47.71 -43.50 -47.68
CA MET A 1 47.84 -42.04 -47.84
C MET A 1 46.54 -41.42 -47.32
N SER A 2 46.48 -41.05 -46.04
CA SER A 2 46.67 -39.69 -45.49
C SER A 2 45.45 -38.76 -45.63
N ARG A 3 44.77 -38.58 -44.47
CA ARG A 3 44.18 -37.36 -43.88
C ARG A 3 43.02 -36.62 -44.59
N LEU A 4 41.95 -36.39 -43.81
CA LEU A 4 41.30 -35.11 -43.45
C LEU A 4 39.83 -35.41 -43.11
N ALA A 5 39.49 -35.66 -41.84
CA ALA A 5 39.10 -34.62 -40.88
C ALA A 5 38.01 -33.68 -41.41
N SER A 6 36.74 -33.97 -41.12
CA SER A 6 35.76 -32.91 -40.87
C SER A 6 34.68 -33.42 -39.90
N ARG A 7 34.79 -32.91 -38.68
CA ARG A 7 33.84 -33.08 -37.56
C ARG A 7 32.78 -31.99 -37.70
N ILE A 8 31.55 -32.32 -38.03
CA ILE A 8 30.39 -31.40 -37.98
C ILE A 8 29.15 -32.30 -37.85
N LEU A 9 28.18 -32.15 -36.96
CA LEU A 9 27.96 -31.39 -35.74
C LEU A 9 26.74 -32.09 -35.11
N LEU A 10 26.77 -32.37 -33.81
CA LEU A 10 25.60 -32.84 -33.06
C LEU A 10 24.48 -31.78 -33.17
N PHE A 11 23.30 -32.17 -33.65
CA PHE A 11 22.08 -31.43 -33.37
C PHE A 11 21.18 -32.30 -32.49
N GLY A 12 21.44 -32.23 -31.19
CA GLY A 12 20.49 -32.68 -30.19
C GLY A 12 19.28 -31.76 -30.26
N LEU A 13 18.17 -32.27 -30.77
CA LEU A 13 16.88 -31.59 -30.67
C LEU A 13 16.40 -31.71 -29.22
N ALA A 14 16.89 -30.82 -28.36
CA ALA A 14 16.26 -30.58 -27.07
C ALA A 14 14.89 -29.97 -27.35
N LEU A 15 13.83 -30.78 -27.25
CA LEU A 15 12.48 -30.24 -27.14
C LEU A 15 12.47 -29.41 -25.85
N ALA A 16 12.52 -28.09 -26.01
CA ALA A 16 12.33 -27.16 -24.93
C ALA A 16 11.00 -27.49 -24.25
N ALA A 17 11.06 -27.89 -22.98
CA ALA A 17 9.89 -27.92 -22.13
C ALA A 17 9.31 -26.51 -22.17
N THR A 18 8.17 -26.34 -22.84
CA THR A 18 7.41 -25.10 -22.80
C THR A 18 6.98 -24.92 -21.36
N ALA A 19 7.69 -24.08 -20.63
CA ALA A 19 7.17 -23.55 -19.37
C ALA A 19 5.79 -22.97 -19.71
N PRO A 20 4.72 -23.38 -19.00
CA PRO A 20 3.43 -22.74 -19.24
C PRO A 20 3.64 -21.25 -19.00
N ALA A 21 3.22 -20.43 -19.97
CA ALA A 21 3.12 -19.00 -19.79
C ALA A 21 2.46 -18.77 -18.43
N ARG A 22 3.15 -18.08 -17.53
CA ARG A 22 2.62 -17.72 -16.21
C ARG A 22 1.40 -16.86 -16.50
N ALA A 23 0.24 -17.49 -16.56
CA ALA A 23 -1.02 -16.79 -16.63
C ALA A 23 -0.97 -15.79 -15.47
N GLY A 24 -0.97 -14.50 -15.81
CA GLY A 24 -1.13 -13.46 -14.81
C GLY A 24 -2.33 -13.84 -13.96
N ARG A 25 -2.21 -13.69 -12.63
CA ARG A 25 -3.33 -13.96 -11.74
C ARG A 25 -4.56 -13.25 -12.34
N PRO A 26 -5.68 -13.94 -12.55
CA PRO A 26 -6.88 -13.26 -12.99
C PRO A 26 -7.12 -12.12 -11.99
N TRP A 27 -7.35 -10.92 -12.52
CA TRP A 27 -7.70 -9.71 -11.78
C TRP A 27 -8.43 -10.09 -10.49
N GLU A 28 -7.75 -10.03 -9.35
CA GLU A 28 -8.45 -10.10 -8.08
C GLU A 28 -9.33 -8.86 -8.08
N VAL A 29 -10.66 -9.06 -8.03
CA VAL A 29 -11.62 -7.99 -7.78
C VAL A 29 -11.01 -7.16 -6.67
N ASN A 30 -10.69 -5.90 -6.97
CA ASN A 30 -10.27 -4.94 -5.94
C ASN A 30 -11.52 -4.73 -5.07
N ARG A 31 -11.75 -5.66 -4.15
CA ARG A 31 -12.78 -5.50 -3.13
C ARG A 31 -12.27 -4.34 -2.33
N SER A 32 -12.95 -3.19 -2.45
CA SER A 32 -12.82 -2.13 -1.47
C SER A 32 -12.80 -2.78 -0.10
N PRO A 33 -11.89 -2.38 0.81
CA PRO A 33 -11.96 -2.85 2.18
C PRO A 33 -13.41 -2.72 2.67
N PRO A 34 -13.93 -3.71 3.42
CA PRO A 34 -15.33 -3.73 3.81
C PRO A 34 -15.71 -2.36 4.39
N ALA A 35 -16.90 -1.87 4.00
CA ALA A 35 -17.46 -0.67 4.58
C ALA A 35 -17.34 -0.78 6.09
N LEU A 36 -16.65 0.19 6.72
CA LEU A 36 -16.36 0.24 8.16
C LEU A 36 -17.54 -0.34 8.93
N GLU A 37 -17.39 -1.58 9.40
CA GLU A 37 -18.35 -2.18 10.31
C GLU A 37 -18.46 -1.24 11.52
N LEU A 38 -19.71 -0.97 11.90
CA LEU A 38 -20.05 -0.18 13.07
C LEU A 38 -19.18 -0.65 14.25
N VAL A 39 -18.45 0.31 14.84
CA VAL A 39 -17.51 0.11 15.95
C VAL A 39 -18.10 -0.86 16.96
N ASP A 40 -17.51 -2.06 17.03
CA ASP A 40 -17.83 -3.04 18.05
C ASP A 40 -17.31 -2.48 19.40
N PRO A 41 -18.17 -2.35 20.43
CA PRO A 41 -17.74 -1.87 21.74
C PRO A 41 -16.75 -2.80 22.46
N THR A 42 -16.40 -3.94 21.85
CA THR A 42 -15.30 -4.83 22.30
C THR A 42 -13.94 -4.48 21.70
N ALA A 43 -13.82 -3.40 20.92
CA ALA A 43 -12.52 -2.81 20.57
C ALA A 43 -11.69 -2.66 21.85
N GLY A 44 -10.48 -3.25 21.84
CA GLY A 44 -9.60 -3.28 23.00
C GLY A 44 -9.43 -1.89 23.58
N THR A 45 -9.13 -1.82 24.88
CA THR A 45 -8.80 -0.53 25.48
C THR A 45 -7.65 0.13 24.67
N PRO A 46 -7.58 1.46 24.57
CA PRO A 46 -6.54 2.13 23.77
C PRO A 46 -5.11 1.64 24.07
N VAL A 47 -4.88 1.17 25.30
CA VAL A 47 -3.62 0.55 25.74
C VAL A 47 -3.37 -0.83 25.13
N GLU A 48 -4.40 -1.67 25.00
CA GLU A 48 -4.30 -2.98 24.35
C GLU A 48 -4.08 -2.84 22.85
N GLU A 49 -4.74 -1.86 22.21
CA GLU A 49 -4.44 -1.52 20.81
C GLU A 49 -2.99 -1.08 20.67
N GLU A 50 -2.51 -0.14 21.48
CA GLU A 50 -1.13 0.34 21.39
C GLU A 50 -0.09 -0.80 21.47
N VAL A 51 -0.33 -1.82 22.29
CA VAL A 51 0.53 -3.01 22.36
C VAL A 51 0.41 -3.89 21.09
N ALA A 52 -0.79 -4.07 20.55
CA ALA A 52 -1.05 -4.97 19.43
C ALA A 52 -0.36 -4.56 18.11
N CYS A 53 -0.20 -3.25 17.86
CA CYS A 53 0.46 -2.75 16.66
C CYS A 53 1.85 -2.14 16.87
N ARG A 54 2.39 -2.09 18.10
CA ARG A 54 3.66 -1.40 18.40
C ARG A 54 4.79 -1.76 17.42
N GLU A 55 5.10 -3.04 17.25
CA GLU A 55 6.21 -3.48 16.40
C GLU A 55 6.02 -3.13 14.91
N VAL A 56 4.80 -3.31 14.38
CA VAL A 56 4.50 -3.01 12.98
C VAL A 56 4.48 -1.49 12.75
N LEU A 57 4.01 -0.71 13.73
CA LEU A 57 4.02 0.75 13.70
C LEU A 57 5.45 1.30 13.71
N ASP A 58 6.32 0.77 14.56
CA ASP A 58 7.73 1.17 14.65
C ASP A 58 8.49 0.88 13.35
N ARG A 59 8.27 -0.28 12.74
CA ARG A 59 8.86 -0.60 11.42
C ARG A 59 8.32 0.32 10.33
N GLY A 60 7.02 0.59 10.33
CA GLY A 60 6.40 1.54 9.40
C GLY A 60 7.01 2.95 9.50
N ARG A 61 7.22 3.43 10.73
CA ARG A 61 7.88 4.71 11.02
C ARG A 61 9.32 4.75 10.52
N GLU A 62 10.08 3.68 10.75
CA GLU A 62 11.47 3.61 10.29
C GLU A 62 11.54 3.58 8.75
N TYR A 63 10.65 2.84 8.08
CA TYR A 63 10.58 2.87 6.62
C TYR A 63 10.19 4.25 6.07
N LEU A 64 9.29 4.98 6.74
CA LEU A 64 8.97 6.37 6.38
C LEU A 64 10.21 7.27 6.49
N ARG A 65 10.97 7.16 7.58
CA ARG A 65 12.20 7.93 7.80
C ARG A 65 13.26 7.66 6.73
N GLN A 66 13.30 6.44 6.21
CA GLN A 66 14.17 6.02 5.11
C GLN A 66 13.62 6.39 3.71
N GLY A 67 12.43 6.99 3.61
CA GLY A 67 11.77 7.28 2.32
C GLY A 67 11.28 6.03 1.57
N ARG A 68 11.18 4.88 2.23
CA ARG A 68 10.76 3.60 1.63
C ARG A 68 9.24 3.45 1.74
N TYR A 69 8.52 4.31 1.03
CA TYR A 69 7.07 4.48 1.19
C TYR A 69 6.26 3.20 0.96
N ASP A 70 6.60 2.36 -0.01
CA ASP A 70 5.87 1.11 -0.25
C ASP A 70 5.96 0.15 0.94
N LYS A 71 7.16 0.02 1.53
CA LYS A 71 7.37 -0.83 2.71
C LYS A 71 6.70 -0.23 3.94
N ALA A 72 6.77 1.09 4.10
CA ALA A 72 6.04 1.79 5.14
C ALA A 72 4.54 1.52 5.03
N ARG A 73 3.94 1.69 3.84
CA ARG A 73 2.51 1.44 3.61
C ARG A 73 2.13 0.00 3.94
N GLN A 74 3.00 -0.97 3.64
CA GLN A 74 2.75 -2.37 3.98
C GLN A 74 2.67 -2.59 5.50
N GLU A 75 3.70 -2.16 6.25
CA GLU A 75 3.71 -2.32 7.72
C GLU A 75 2.58 -1.52 8.38
N LEU A 76 2.29 -0.31 7.88
CA LEU A 76 1.25 0.55 8.43
C LEU A 76 -0.16 0.05 8.09
N THR A 77 -0.33 -0.64 6.96
CA THR A 77 -1.58 -1.37 6.67
C THR A 77 -1.82 -2.45 7.71
N GLU A 78 -0.80 -3.22 8.06
CA GLU A 78 -0.90 -4.21 9.13
C GLU A 78 -1.20 -3.54 10.49
N ALA A 79 -0.56 -2.40 10.78
CA ALA A 79 -0.79 -1.65 12.02
C ALA A 79 -2.26 -1.22 12.17
N VAL A 80 -2.88 -0.66 11.13
CA VAL A 80 -4.29 -0.23 11.20
C VAL A 80 -5.28 -1.40 11.15
N VAL A 81 -4.88 -2.58 10.69
CA VAL A 81 -5.69 -3.81 10.81
C VAL A 81 -5.70 -4.29 12.26
N ARG A 82 -4.55 -4.26 12.93
CA ARG A 82 -4.43 -4.66 14.35
C ARG A 82 -5.01 -3.62 15.30
N CYS A 83 -4.93 -2.35 14.93
CA CYS A 83 -5.37 -1.22 15.73
C CYS A 83 -6.21 -0.26 14.87
N PRO A 84 -7.50 -0.58 14.66
CA PRO A 84 -8.35 0.21 13.79
C PRO A 84 -8.52 1.65 14.26
N THR A 85 -8.46 1.92 15.57
CA THR A 85 -8.69 3.26 16.13
C THR A 85 -7.41 3.99 16.57
N HIS A 86 -6.23 3.41 16.31
CA HIS A 86 -4.97 4.03 16.68
C HIS A 86 -4.63 5.21 15.77
N LEU A 87 -4.77 6.42 16.32
CA LEU A 87 -4.61 7.69 15.60
C LEU A 87 -3.28 7.78 14.83
N GLU A 88 -2.15 7.46 15.48
CA GLU A 88 -0.84 7.57 14.83
C GLU A 88 -0.68 6.58 13.66
N ALA A 89 -1.16 5.34 13.80
CA ALA A 89 -1.09 4.35 12.73
C ALA A 89 -1.85 4.83 11.48
N ARG A 90 -3.02 5.43 11.68
CA ARG A 90 -3.83 6.05 10.62
C ARG A 90 -3.09 7.20 9.94
N LEU A 91 -2.54 8.14 10.72
CA LEU A 91 -1.82 9.30 10.18
C LEU A 91 -0.57 8.89 9.40
N LEU A 92 0.23 7.97 9.95
CA LEU A 92 1.42 7.48 9.25
C LEU A 92 1.06 6.74 7.96
N ARG A 93 0.00 5.92 7.96
CA ARG A 93 -0.46 5.25 6.73
C ARG A 93 -0.94 6.27 5.70
N ALA A 94 -1.76 7.24 6.11
CA ALA A 94 -2.22 8.33 5.26
C ALA A 94 -1.04 9.06 4.60
N ARG A 95 0.00 9.39 5.37
CA ARG A 95 1.22 10.03 4.85
C ARG A 95 1.93 9.15 3.81
N ALA A 96 2.16 7.87 4.12
CA ALA A 96 2.79 6.94 3.18
C ALA A 96 1.99 6.82 1.87
N THR A 97 0.68 6.61 1.98
CA THR A 97 -0.24 6.42 0.86
C THR A 97 -0.37 7.68 0.02
N LEU A 98 -0.47 8.87 0.64
CA LEU A 98 -0.54 10.15 -0.06
C LEU A 98 0.72 10.41 -0.88
N VAL A 99 1.90 10.13 -0.32
CA VAL A 99 3.17 10.30 -1.04
C VAL A 99 3.25 9.39 -2.25
N ILE A 100 2.88 8.11 -2.12
CA ILE A 100 2.86 7.17 -3.25
C ILE A 100 1.84 7.64 -4.30
N GLY A 101 0.63 8.01 -3.86
CA GLY A 101 -0.42 8.52 -4.75
C GLY A 101 -0.01 9.78 -5.50
N PHE A 102 0.65 10.72 -4.81
CA PHE A 102 1.19 11.94 -5.42
C PHE A 102 2.30 11.64 -6.43
N LEU A 103 3.32 10.86 -6.04
CA LEU A 103 4.49 10.57 -6.89
C LEU A 103 4.11 9.75 -8.13
N ALA A 104 3.15 8.83 -8.02
CA ALA A 104 2.68 8.00 -9.12
C ALA A 104 1.49 8.62 -9.88
N TRP A 105 1.04 9.82 -9.49
CA TRP A 105 -0.18 10.46 -10.00
C TRP A 105 -1.40 9.53 -9.99
N ARG A 106 -1.56 8.78 -8.90
CA ARG A 106 -2.60 7.76 -8.71
C ARG A 106 -3.73 8.26 -7.83
N ARG A 107 -4.82 8.68 -8.48
CA ARG A 107 -6.00 9.26 -7.82
C ARG A 107 -6.64 8.28 -6.83
N ASP A 108 -6.68 7.00 -7.17
CA ASP A 108 -7.24 5.95 -6.33
C ASP A 108 -6.52 5.81 -4.98
N LEU A 109 -5.19 5.99 -4.94
CA LEU A 109 -4.45 6.02 -3.67
C LEU A 109 -4.71 7.31 -2.87
N VAL A 110 -4.88 8.43 -3.56
CA VAL A 110 -5.25 9.70 -2.89
C VAL A 110 -6.65 9.56 -2.28
N GLU A 111 -7.58 8.89 -2.96
CA GLU A 111 -8.91 8.58 -2.42
C GLU A 111 -8.84 7.56 -1.25
N GLU A 112 -7.97 6.54 -1.32
CA GLU A 112 -7.71 5.62 -0.20
C GLU A 112 -7.24 6.37 1.06
N CYS A 113 -6.31 7.32 0.89
CA CYS A 113 -5.81 8.18 1.98
C CYS A 113 -6.93 8.98 2.67
N ALA A 114 -7.97 9.39 1.92
CA ALA A 114 -9.08 10.18 2.46
C ALA A 114 -9.79 9.45 3.62
N GLY A 115 -9.90 8.12 3.54
CA GLY A 115 -10.52 7.30 4.57
C GLY A 115 -9.78 7.35 5.91
N ASP A 116 -8.44 7.30 5.88
CA ASP A 116 -7.63 7.38 7.09
C ASP A 116 -7.66 8.77 7.72
N VAL A 117 -7.59 9.81 6.89
CA VAL A 117 -7.68 11.20 7.35
C VAL A 117 -9.05 11.48 7.96
N ALA A 118 -10.13 10.98 7.36
CA ALA A 118 -11.48 11.13 7.90
C ALA A 118 -11.61 10.47 9.27
N LEU A 119 -11.10 9.24 9.44
CA LEU A 119 -11.13 8.58 10.75
C LEU A 119 -10.23 9.31 11.76
N ALA A 120 -9.01 9.71 11.38
CA ALA A 120 -8.11 10.44 12.27
C ALA A 120 -8.76 11.72 12.82
N ARG A 121 -9.47 12.47 11.97
CA ARG A 121 -10.24 13.66 12.39
C ARG A 121 -11.46 13.34 13.26
N SER A 122 -12.02 12.14 13.15
CA SER A 122 -13.12 11.71 14.03
C SER A 122 -12.62 11.32 15.42
N LEU A 123 -11.40 10.78 15.50
CA LEU A 123 -10.73 10.40 16.75
C LEU A 123 -10.19 11.62 17.49
N ASP A 124 -9.59 12.56 16.76
CA ASP A 124 -9.07 13.82 17.28
C ASP A 124 -9.35 14.95 16.27
N PRO A 125 -10.46 15.70 16.44
CA PRO A 125 -10.86 16.77 15.52
C PRO A 125 -9.87 17.94 15.44
N GLU A 126 -9.10 18.17 16.51
CA GLU A 126 -8.13 19.27 16.60
C GLU A 126 -6.72 18.82 16.19
N ASN A 127 -6.56 17.57 15.73
CA ASN A 127 -5.28 17.05 15.29
C ASN A 127 -4.75 17.83 14.09
N ARG A 128 -3.71 18.63 14.32
CA ARG A 128 -3.11 19.49 13.28
C ARG A 128 -2.66 18.72 12.07
N GLU A 129 -2.02 17.56 12.27
CA GLU A 129 -1.54 16.75 11.15
C GLU A 129 -2.70 16.21 10.30
N ALA A 130 -3.79 15.77 10.94
CA ALA A 130 -4.98 15.32 10.21
C ALA A 130 -5.60 16.46 9.38
N LEU A 131 -5.65 17.69 9.91
CA LEU A 131 -6.16 18.87 9.23
C LEU A 131 -5.26 19.29 8.06
N ASP A 132 -3.94 19.25 8.24
CA ASP A 132 -2.97 19.55 7.20
C ASP A 132 -3.05 18.52 6.06
N LEU A 133 -3.11 17.22 6.39
CA LEU A 133 -3.30 16.14 5.41
C LEU A 133 -4.62 16.26 4.66
N HIS A 134 -5.71 16.61 5.34
CA HIS A 134 -7.00 16.85 4.69
C HIS A 134 -6.92 17.99 3.66
N SER A 135 -6.28 19.10 4.03
CA SER A 135 -6.10 20.25 3.13
C SER A 135 -5.25 19.91 1.90
N LEU A 136 -4.18 19.14 2.08
CA LEU A 136 -3.33 18.64 0.99
C LEU A 136 -4.10 17.71 0.05
N LEU A 137 -4.84 16.77 0.62
CA LEU A 137 -5.65 15.79 -0.11
C LEU A 137 -6.71 16.48 -0.97
N ASP A 138 -7.47 17.40 -0.39
CA ASP A 138 -8.48 18.20 -1.09
C ASP A 138 -7.87 18.99 -2.25
N GLY A 139 -6.72 19.62 -2.01
CA GLY A 139 -6.00 20.34 -3.04
C GLY A 139 -5.52 19.43 -4.18
N LEU A 140 -5.07 18.22 -3.87
CA LEU A 140 -4.58 17.26 -4.85
C LEU A 140 -5.73 16.66 -5.66
N LEU A 141 -6.81 16.23 -5.02
CA LEU A 141 -7.99 15.68 -5.69
C LEU A 141 -8.61 16.69 -6.66
N ARG A 142 -8.67 17.98 -6.31
CA ARG A 142 -9.11 19.04 -7.24
C ARG A 142 -8.23 19.13 -8.49
N ARG A 143 -6.91 18.96 -8.35
CA ARG A 143 -5.96 18.98 -9.49
C ARG A 143 -6.06 17.73 -10.35
N MET A 144 -6.44 16.61 -9.74
CA MET A 144 -6.63 15.32 -10.43
C MET A 144 -8.04 15.16 -10.99
N ALA A 145 -8.93 16.14 -10.79
CA ALA A 145 -10.27 16.10 -11.35
C ALA A 145 -10.18 16.02 -12.89
N PRO A 146 -10.94 15.12 -13.53
CA PRO A 146 -10.97 15.07 -14.97
C PRO A 146 -11.43 16.44 -15.50
N THR A 147 -10.70 16.98 -16.48
CA THR A 147 -11.19 18.15 -17.21
C THR A 147 -12.48 17.75 -17.91
N SER A 148 -13.59 18.40 -17.57
CA SER A 148 -14.84 18.24 -18.31
C SER A 148 -14.58 18.46 -19.81
N PRO A 149 -15.13 17.61 -20.70
CA PRO A 149 -14.93 17.72 -22.14
C PRO A 149 -15.52 19.02 -22.72
#